data_AF-A0A3G8M2X9-F1
#
_entry.id   AF-A0A3G8M2X9-F1
#
_cell.length_a   1.000
_cell.length_b   1.000
_cell.length_c   1.000
_cell.angle_alpha   90.00
_cell.angle_beta   90.00
_cell.angle_gamma   90.00
#
_symmetry.space_group_name_H-M   'P 1'
#
loop_
_entity.id
_entity.type
_entity.pdbx_description
1 polymer ?
#
loop_
_entity_poly.entity_id
_entity_poly.type
_entity_poly.pdbx_seq_one_letter_code
_entity_poly.pdbx_strand_id
1 'polypeptide(L)'
;MAMVDDAKIRSATPAAVVEMARVLPIGRDVAERLLSDDRIVGVWRELGRREPLPLAVNDRYLLNHWDIDDRHVSPQDRACAALFAFVVIEFAQKRTIITSAHAQASVAMWGDVVKCCRSVPEHDTANNADLARSLAVVAKYFEDRASVFDPKSPYFLSRSARERSDDETRARVRALGRMMHKIYGSFLYGTLATMATVALGLEDEIARKSAENWCSDLLAGEDHSAAAR
;
A
#
# COMPACT_ATOMS: atom_id res chain seq x y z
N MET A 1 -31.48 10.80 7.76
CA MET A 1 -31.49 11.69 6.59
C MET A 1 -30.97 13.05 7.04
N ALA A 2 -29.65 13.21 7.10
CA ALA A 2 -29.03 14.51 7.33
C ALA A 2 -28.63 15.05 5.96
N MET A 3 -29.22 16.16 5.54
CA MET A 3 -28.64 17.00 4.48
C MET A 3 -27.36 17.57 5.06
N VAL A 4 -26.29 16.78 4.99
CA VAL A 4 -24.93 17.28 5.14
C VAL A 4 -24.74 18.33 4.05
N ASP A 5 -24.11 19.44 4.41
CA ASP A 5 -24.01 20.64 3.61
C ASP A 5 -23.13 20.37 2.38
N ASP A 6 -23.74 19.87 1.30
CA ASP A 6 -23.11 19.54 0.01
C ASP A 6 -22.21 20.66 -0.49
N ALA A 7 -22.56 21.91 -0.18
CA ALA A 7 -21.78 23.11 -0.47
C ALA A 7 -20.45 23.18 0.30
N LYS A 8 -20.43 22.74 1.57
CA LYS A 8 -19.23 22.69 2.41
C LYS A 8 -18.23 21.66 1.91
N ILE A 9 -18.71 20.51 1.45
CA ILE A 9 -17.84 19.44 0.94
C ILE A 9 -17.28 19.83 -0.43
N ARG A 10 -18.13 20.34 -1.32
CA ARG A 10 -17.70 20.84 -2.64
C ARG A 10 -16.68 21.97 -2.55
N SER A 11 -16.84 22.90 -1.60
CA SER A 11 -15.89 24.02 -1.43
C SER A 11 -14.56 23.61 -0.80
N ALA A 12 -14.52 22.50 -0.06
CA ALA A 12 -13.30 21.99 0.57
C ALA A 12 -12.54 20.97 -0.29
N THR A 13 -13.22 20.33 -1.24
CA THR A 13 -12.64 19.30 -2.11
C THR A 13 -11.88 19.98 -3.26
N PRO A 14 -10.60 19.65 -3.50
CA PRO A 14 -9.85 20.18 -4.62
C PRO A 14 -10.53 19.89 -5.96
N ALA A 15 -10.55 20.87 -6.87
CA ALA A 15 -11.23 20.72 -8.16
C ALA A 15 -10.68 19.52 -8.95
N ALA A 16 -9.36 19.31 -8.91
CA ALA A 16 -8.70 18.17 -9.54
C ALA A 16 -9.15 16.81 -8.98
N VAL A 17 -9.52 16.73 -7.69
CA VAL A 17 -10.07 15.50 -7.08
C VAL A 17 -11.47 15.22 -7.63
N VAL A 18 -12.30 16.25 -7.80
CA VAL A 18 -13.65 16.11 -8.37
C VAL A 18 -13.59 15.65 -9.83
N GLU A 19 -12.69 16.23 -10.64
CA GLU A 19 -12.51 15.80 -12.03
C GLU A 19 -11.96 14.37 -12.12
N MET A 20 -10.97 14.04 -11.28
CA MET A 20 -10.41 12.68 -11.18
C MET A 20 -11.50 11.64 -10.90
N ALA A 21 -12.40 11.92 -9.95
CA ALA A 21 -13.47 11.01 -9.60
C ALA A 21 -14.43 10.69 -10.76
N ARG A 22 -14.58 11.60 -11.73
CA ARG A 22 -15.44 11.39 -12.92
C ARG A 22 -14.81 10.46 -13.94
N VAL A 23 -13.48 10.43 -14.01
CA VAL A 23 -12.74 9.67 -15.03
C VAL A 23 -12.21 8.33 -14.51
N LEU A 24 -12.19 8.10 -13.19
CA LEU A 24 -11.73 6.83 -12.63
C LEU A 24 -12.69 5.67 -13.01
N PRO A 25 -12.17 4.60 -13.64
CA PRO A 25 -13.01 3.50 -14.12
C PRO A 25 -13.42 2.50 -13.03
N ILE A 26 -12.85 2.59 -11.82
CA ILE A 26 -13.03 1.64 -10.71
C ILE A 26 -13.21 2.35 -9.36
N GLY A 27 -13.77 1.62 -8.39
CA GLY A 27 -13.86 2.10 -7.00
C GLY A 27 -14.86 3.24 -6.79
N ARG A 28 -15.96 3.27 -7.58
CA ARG A 28 -16.98 4.33 -7.50
C ARG A 28 -17.53 4.51 -6.08
N ASP A 29 -17.76 3.43 -5.35
CA ASP A 29 -18.23 3.44 -3.97
C ASP A 29 -17.21 4.06 -3.00
N VAL A 30 -15.91 3.82 -3.21
CA VAL A 30 -14.83 4.45 -2.44
C VAL A 30 -14.74 5.93 -2.78
N ALA A 31 -14.80 6.26 -4.07
CA ALA A 31 -14.77 7.64 -4.57
C ALA A 31 -15.95 8.46 -4.02
N GLU A 32 -17.17 7.91 -4.06
CA GLU A 32 -18.37 8.54 -3.52
C GLU A 32 -18.20 8.84 -2.03
N ARG A 33 -17.77 7.86 -1.22
CA ARG A 33 -17.50 8.07 0.21
C ARG A 33 -16.48 9.19 0.46
N LEU A 34 -15.38 9.21 -0.29
CA LEU A 34 -14.35 10.25 -0.18
C LEU A 34 -14.81 11.64 -0.65
N LEU A 35 -15.92 11.73 -1.37
CA LEU A 35 -16.51 12.97 -1.87
C LEU A 35 -17.75 13.43 -1.10
N SER A 36 -18.35 12.57 -0.28
CA SER A 36 -19.62 12.87 0.41
C SER A 36 -19.53 12.80 1.94
N ASP A 37 -18.51 12.15 2.50
CA ASP A 37 -18.34 12.04 3.95
C ASP A 37 -17.79 13.35 4.55
N ASP A 38 -18.42 13.88 5.58
CA ASP A 38 -18.04 15.16 6.17
C ASP A 38 -16.68 15.14 6.88
N ARG A 39 -16.23 13.98 7.34
CA ARG A 39 -14.92 13.79 7.99
C ARG A 39 -13.77 14.10 7.02
N ILE A 40 -13.98 13.90 5.71
CA ILE A 40 -12.95 14.15 4.69
C ILE A 40 -12.68 15.63 4.45
N VAL A 41 -13.61 16.52 4.84
CA VAL A 41 -13.47 17.97 4.65
C VAL A 41 -12.24 18.50 5.36
N GLY A 42 -11.98 18.03 6.58
CA GLY A 42 -10.77 18.39 7.34
C GLY A 42 -9.50 17.86 6.67
N VAL A 43 -9.58 16.65 6.09
CA VAL A 43 -8.48 16.02 5.37
C VAL A 43 -8.09 16.83 4.13
N TRP A 44 -9.05 17.18 3.28
CA TRP A 44 -8.76 17.93 2.05
C TRP A 44 -8.17 19.32 2.33
N ARG A 45 -8.65 20.01 3.36
CA ARG A 45 -8.08 21.31 3.77
C ARG A 45 -6.65 21.18 4.29
N GLU A 46 -6.37 20.14 5.07
CA GLU A 46 -5.03 19.91 5.60
C GLU A 46 -4.06 19.60 4.45
N LEU A 47 -4.44 18.68 3.55
CA LEU A 47 -3.63 18.30 2.41
C LEU A 47 -3.42 19.45 1.41
N GLY A 48 -4.46 20.25 1.15
CA GLY A 48 -4.40 21.39 0.24
C GLY A 48 -3.52 22.55 0.73
N ARG A 49 -3.19 22.60 2.03
CA ARG A 49 -2.27 23.59 2.61
C ARG A 49 -0.82 23.12 2.66
N ARG A 50 -0.58 21.82 2.44
CA ARG A 50 0.75 21.22 2.52
C ARG A 50 1.46 21.40 1.19
N GLU A 51 2.73 21.76 1.25
CA GLU A 51 3.58 21.73 0.08
C GLU A 51 3.95 20.27 -0.23
N PRO A 52 3.60 19.73 -1.41
CA PRO A 52 3.99 18.39 -1.78
C PRO A 52 5.46 18.34 -2.17
N LEU A 53 6.09 17.19 -1.95
CA LEU A 53 7.41 16.89 -2.51
C LEU A 53 7.33 16.83 -4.04
N PRO A 54 8.45 17.11 -4.74
CA PRO A 54 8.54 16.86 -6.17
C PRO A 54 8.24 15.38 -6.45
N LEU A 55 7.11 15.11 -7.11
CA LEU A 55 6.74 13.74 -7.50
C LEU A 55 7.79 13.17 -8.44
N ALA A 56 8.21 11.92 -8.19
CA ALA A 56 9.12 11.23 -9.09
C ALA A 56 8.48 11.06 -10.48
N VAL A 57 9.30 10.89 -11.52
CA VAL A 57 8.84 10.77 -12.92
C VAL A 57 7.73 9.70 -13.06
N ASN A 58 7.89 8.56 -12.39
CA ASN A 58 6.90 7.47 -12.41
C ASN A 58 5.55 7.84 -11.76
N ASP A 59 5.53 8.78 -10.81
CA ASP A 59 4.29 9.24 -10.17
C ASP A 59 3.61 10.34 -11.00
N ARG A 60 4.39 11.15 -11.72
CA ARG A 60 3.86 12.10 -12.72
C ARG A 60 3.19 11.38 -13.88
N TYR A 61 3.65 10.17 -14.23
CA TYR A 61 2.98 9.32 -15.20
C TYR A 61 1.55 8.96 -14.79
N LEU A 62 1.30 8.67 -13.50
CA LEU A 62 -0.05 8.38 -13.02
C LEU A 62 -0.98 9.58 -13.21
N LEU A 63 -0.52 10.78 -12.88
CA LEU A 63 -1.29 12.03 -13.08
C LEU A 63 -1.55 12.35 -14.57
N ASN A 64 -0.53 12.20 -15.43
CA ASN A 64 -0.67 12.42 -16.87
C ASN A 64 -1.56 11.36 -17.53
N HIS A 65 -1.59 10.14 -17.01
CA HIS A 65 -2.45 9.06 -17.51
C HIS A 65 -3.94 9.31 -17.27
N TRP A 66 -4.28 10.27 -16.41
CA TRP A 66 -5.65 10.63 -16.04
C TRP A 66 -6.11 11.98 -16.61
N ASP A 67 -5.38 12.51 -17.60
CA ASP A 67 -5.76 13.70 -18.40
C ASP A 67 -6.02 14.98 -17.58
N ILE A 68 -5.40 15.11 -16.40
CA ILE A 68 -5.37 16.38 -15.67
C ILE A 68 -4.34 17.28 -16.35
N ASP A 69 -4.79 18.32 -17.05
CA ASP A 69 -3.92 19.35 -17.64
C ASP A 69 -3.02 19.99 -16.57
N ASP A 70 -1.73 19.72 -16.67
CA ASP A 70 -0.74 20.04 -15.65
C ASP A 70 -0.37 21.53 -15.59
N ARG A 71 -0.78 22.31 -16.60
CA ARG A 71 -0.42 23.73 -16.77
C ARG A 71 -1.23 24.67 -15.90
N HIS A 72 -2.44 24.27 -15.51
CA HIS A 72 -3.40 25.14 -14.82
C HIS A 72 -3.79 24.65 -13.42
N VAL A 73 -3.22 23.52 -12.96
CA VAL A 73 -3.52 22.93 -11.64
C VAL A 73 -2.35 23.13 -10.69
N SER A 74 -2.65 23.61 -9.47
CA SER A 74 -1.63 23.82 -8.44
C SER A 74 -0.91 22.50 -8.09
N PRO A 75 0.37 22.54 -7.67
CA PRO A 75 1.05 21.35 -7.15
C PRO A 75 0.25 20.63 -6.05
N GLN A 76 -0.40 21.38 -5.16
CA GLN A 76 -1.22 20.88 -4.06
C GLN A 76 -2.45 20.12 -4.57
N ASP A 77 -3.18 20.67 -5.52
CA ASP A 77 -4.37 20.03 -6.09
C ASP A 77 -3.99 18.75 -6.84
N ARG A 78 -2.85 18.76 -7.55
CA ARG A 78 -2.29 17.56 -8.20
C ARG A 78 -1.92 16.48 -7.18
N ALA A 79 -1.27 16.86 -6.08
CA ALA A 79 -0.93 15.94 -5.01
C ALA A 79 -2.18 15.32 -4.36
N CYS A 80 -3.21 16.13 -4.11
CA CYS A 80 -4.51 15.65 -3.62
C CYS A 80 -5.17 14.69 -4.61
N ALA A 81 -5.16 15.00 -5.91
CA ALA A 81 -5.72 14.13 -6.95
C ALA A 81 -4.95 12.81 -7.09
N ALA A 82 -3.62 12.83 -7.03
CA ALA A 82 -2.78 11.63 -7.03
C ALA A 82 -3.10 10.73 -5.83
N LEU A 83 -3.16 11.33 -4.64
CA LEU A 83 -3.50 10.60 -3.42
C LEU A 83 -4.91 10.02 -3.50
N PHE A 84 -5.89 10.81 -3.96
CA PHE A 84 -7.27 10.36 -4.13
C PHE A 84 -7.35 9.14 -5.06
N ALA A 85 -6.75 9.22 -6.24
CA ALA A 85 -6.77 8.14 -7.21
C ALA A 85 -6.09 6.87 -6.66
N PHE A 86 -4.95 7.04 -5.97
CA PHE A 86 -4.31 5.94 -5.27
C PHE A 86 -5.26 5.28 -4.27
N VAL A 87 -5.91 6.05 -3.39
CA VAL A 87 -6.83 5.52 -2.38
C VAL A 87 -7.98 4.77 -3.05
N VAL A 88 -8.62 5.35 -4.08
CA VAL A 88 -9.74 4.73 -4.78
C VAL A 88 -9.34 3.39 -5.38
N ILE A 89 -8.21 3.35 -6.10
CA ILE A 89 -7.72 2.12 -6.73
C ILE A 89 -7.32 1.09 -5.67
N GLU A 90 -6.57 1.52 -4.67
CA GLU A 90 -6.00 0.65 -3.64
C GLU A 90 -7.08 0.02 -2.76
N PHE A 91 -8.12 0.79 -2.42
CA PHE A 91 -9.18 0.33 -1.53
C PHE A 91 -10.31 -0.39 -2.28
N ALA A 92 -10.39 -0.24 -3.61
CA ALA A 92 -11.29 -1.03 -4.45
C ALA A 92 -10.74 -2.42 -4.80
N GLN A 93 -9.41 -2.62 -4.70
CA GLN A 93 -8.76 -3.87 -5.05
C GLN A 93 -8.64 -4.83 -3.86
N LYS A 94 -8.72 -6.14 -4.15
CA LYS A 94 -8.32 -7.18 -3.20
C LYS A 94 -6.83 -7.40 -3.30
N ARG A 95 -6.11 -7.17 -2.19
CA ARG A 95 -4.68 -7.40 -2.08
C ARG A 95 -4.41 -8.65 -1.26
N THR A 96 -3.44 -9.46 -1.69
CA THR A 96 -2.94 -10.56 -0.87
C THR A 96 -2.10 -10.00 0.27
N ILE A 97 -2.49 -10.32 1.50
CA ILE A 97 -1.79 -9.90 2.72
C ILE A 97 -0.93 -11.05 3.21
N ILE A 98 0.33 -10.77 3.50
CA ILE A 98 1.31 -11.78 3.89
C ILE A 98 1.76 -11.45 5.31
N THR A 99 1.54 -12.37 6.24
CA THR A 99 2.06 -12.25 7.61
C THR A 99 3.45 -12.90 7.70
N SER A 100 4.27 -12.48 8.66
CA SER A 100 5.55 -13.13 8.96
C SER A 100 5.35 -14.62 9.28
N ALA A 101 4.26 -14.97 9.96
CA ALA A 101 3.88 -16.37 10.19
C ALA A 101 3.67 -17.15 8.89
N HIS A 102 2.90 -16.58 7.95
CA HIS A 102 2.62 -17.19 6.65
C HIS A 102 3.89 -17.29 5.79
N ALA A 103 4.72 -16.25 5.82
CA ALA A 103 6.02 -16.24 5.15
C ALA A 103 6.93 -17.33 5.74
N GLN A 104 7.05 -17.42 7.07
CA GLN A 104 7.83 -18.45 7.75
C GLN A 104 7.31 -19.86 7.46
N ALA A 105 5.99 -20.07 7.49
CA ALA A 105 5.39 -21.36 7.16
C ALA A 105 5.65 -21.76 5.69
N SER A 106 5.54 -20.79 4.77
CA SER A 106 5.87 -21.00 3.35
C SER A 106 7.36 -21.33 3.17
N VAL A 107 8.25 -20.55 3.80
CA VAL A 107 9.70 -20.77 3.77
C VAL A 107 10.06 -22.12 4.39
N ALA A 108 9.42 -22.53 5.49
CA ALA A 108 9.65 -23.84 6.11
C ALA A 108 9.25 -24.98 5.17
N MET A 109 8.07 -24.89 4.55
CA MET A 109 7.60 -25.89 3.58
C MET A 109 8.55 -26.00 2.38
N TRP A 110 9.01 -24.88 1.82
CA TRP A 110 9.98 -24.89 0.74
C TRP A 110 11.36 -25.36 1.19
N GLY A 111 11.78 -24.99 2.40
CA GLY A 111 13.04 -25.41 3.01
C GLY A 111 13.11 -26.91 3.24
N ASP A 112 12.01 -27.55 3.63
CA ASP A 112 11.94 -29.00 3.78
C ASP A 112 12.02 -29.71 2.43
N VAL A 113 11.38 -29.17 1.38
CA VAL A 113 11.54 -29.67 0.01
C VAL A 113 12.98 -29.50 -0.48
N VAL A 114 13.62 -28.36 -0.22
CA VAL A 114 15.03 -28.10 -0.56
C VAL A 114 15.95 -29.09 0.16
N LYS A 115 15.73 -29.33 1.46
CA LYS A 115 16.49 -30.32 2.23
C LYS A 115 16.33 -31.71 1.64
N CYS A 116 15.10 -32.14 1.29
CA CYS A 116 14.87 -33.42 0.64
C CYS A 116 15.56 -33.52 -0.73
N CYS A 117 15.45 -32.49 -1.58
CA CYS A 117 16.12 -32.47 -2.88
C CYS A 117 17.65 -32.52 -2.75
N ARG A 118 18.22 -31.97 -1.67
CA ARG A 118 19.66 -31.95 -1.41
C ARG A 118 20.18 -33.20 -0.67
N SER A 119 19.34 -33.87 0.13
CA SER A 119 19.72 -35.09 0.85
C SER A 119 19.60 -36.35 0.00
N VAL A 120 18.75 -36.37 -1.03
CA VAL A 120 18.63 -37.52 -1.96
C VAL A 120 19.96 -37.82 -2.68
N PRO A 121 20.72 -36.81 -3.15
CA PRO A 121 22.07 -37.05 -3.62
C PRO A 121 23.01 -37.69 -2.60
N GLU A 122 22.92 -37.31 -1.33
CA GLU A 122 23.82 -37.81 -0.28
C GLU A 122 23.60 -39.29 0.07
N HIS A 123 22.43 -39.85 -0.26
CA HIS A 123 22.06 -41.23 0.06
C HIS A 123 22.03 -42.21 -1.11
N ASP A 124 21.90 -41.74 -2.37
CA ASP A 124 21.65 -42.65 -3.51
C ASP A 124 22.43 -42.32 -4.81
N THR A 125 23.38 -41.37 -4.82
CA THR A 125 24.01 -40.88 -6.08
C THR A 125 25.37 -41.45 -6.46
N ALA A 126 25.68 -42.70 -6.10
CA ALA A 126 26.79 -43.34 -6.81
C ALA A 126 26.54 -43.42 -8.34
N ASN A 127 25.27 -43.41 -8.81
CA ASN A 127 24.96 -43.81 -10.20
C ASN A 127 24.00 -42.91 -11.02
N ASN A 128 23.55 -41.73 -10.58
CA ASN A 128 22.64 -40.92 -11.41
C ASN A 128 22.87 -39.40 -11.34
N ALA A 129 23.82 -38.92 -12.15
CA ALA A 129 24.16 -37.50 -12.28
C ALA A 129 23.02 -36.63 -12.85
N ASP A 130 22.12 -37.21 -13.64
CA ASP A 130 20.97 -36.50 -14.22
C ASP A 130 19.90 -36.22 -13.17
N LEU A 131 19.66 -37.19 -12.28
CA LEU A 131 18.78 -37.02 -11.13
C LEU A 131 19.31 -35.93 -10.17
N ALA A 132 20.61 -35.97 -9.85
CA ALA A 132 21.24 -34.97 -8.98
C ALA A 132 21.14 -33.55 -9.56
N ARG A 133 21.39 -33.39 -10.87
CA ARG A 133 21.22 -32.10 -11.57
C ARG A 133 19.77 -31.61 -11.56
N SER A 134 18.82 -32.50 -11.80
CA SER A 134 17.39 -32.17 -11.81
C SER A 134 16.92 -31.71 -10.42
N LEU A 135 17.32 -32.42 -9.36
CA LEU A 135 16.98 -32.06 -7.97
C LEU A 135 17.63 -30.74 -7.53
N ALA A 136 18.84 -30.43 -8.00
CA ALA A 136 19.48 -29.15 -7.73
C ALA A 136 18.73 -27.96 -8.36
N VAL A 137 18.21 -28.13 -9.58
CA VAL A 137 17.38 -27.10 -10.25
C VAL A 137 16.06 -26.90 -9.50
N VAL A 138 15.42 -27.99 -9.07
CA VAL A 138 14.19 -27.95 -8.28
C VAL A 138 14.41 -27.28 -6.92
N ALA A 139 15.50 -27.62 -6.22
CA ALA A 139 15.88 -26.97 -4.97
C ALA A 139 16.07 -25.46 -5.15
N LYS A 140 16.82 -25.04 -6.17
CA LYS A 140 17.03 -23.61 -6.47
C LYS A 140 15.71 -22.87 -6.75
N TYR A 141 14.81 -23.47 -7.52
CA TYR A 141 13.49 -22.89 -7.77
C TYR A 141 12.71 -22.64 -6.48
N PHE A 142 12.76 -23.57 -5.52
CA PHE A 142 12.08 -23.39 -4.23
C PHE A 142 12.78 -22.40 -3.30
N GLU A 143 14.12 -22.29 -3.35
CA GLU A 143 14.86 -21.23 -2.66
C GLU A 143 14.50 -19.84 -3.19
N ASP A 144 14.39 -19.71 -4.51
CA ASP A 144 13.96 -18.47 -5.16
C ASP A 144 12.52 -18.12 -4.75
N ARG A 145 11.63 -19.12 -4.68
CA ARG A 145 10.24 -18.94 -4.21
C ARG A 145 10.13 -18.57 -2.74
N ALA A 146 11.01 -19.10 -1.89
CA ALA A 146 11.10 -18.73 -0.48
C ALA A 146 11.54 -17.27 -0.28
N SER A 147 12.23 -16.69 -1.25
CA SER A 147 12.78 -15.33 -1.22
C SER A 147 11.86 -14.25 -1.81
N VAL A 148 10.64 -14.58 -2.25
CA VAL A 148 9.72 -13.64 -2.94
C VAL A 148 9.04 -12.65 -1.98
N PHE A 149 9.18 -12.82 -0.67
CA PHE A 149 8.57 -11.92 0.29
C PHE A 149 9.40 -10.65 0.43
N ASP A 150 8.89 -9.52 -0.07
CA ASP A 150 9.46 -8.20 0.21
C ASP A 150 9.01 -7.75 1.62
N PRO A 151 9.88 -7.78 2.65
CA PRO A 151 9.53 -7.31 3.98
C PRO A 151 9.22 -5.81 4.02
N LYS A 152 9.58 -5.06 2.96
CA LYS A 152 9.28 -3.63 2.80
C LYS A 152 7.92 -3.40 2.13
N SER A 153 7.22 -4.45 1.73
CA SER A 153 5.87 -4.34 1.20
C SER A 153 4.90 -3.84 2.28
N PRO A 154 4.01 -2.87 1.99
CA PRO A 154 3.01 -2.45 2.97
C PRO A 154 2.02 -3.57 3.33
N TYR A 155 1.90 -4.60 2.48
CA TYR A 155 1.07 -5.80 2.72
C TYR A 155 1.82 -6.91 3.45
N PHE A 156 3.10 -6.71 3.77
CA PHE A 156 3.84 -7.57 4.68
C PHE A 156 3.61 -7.09 6.12
N LEU A 157 3.07 -7.98 6.96
CA LEU A 157 2.82 -7.74 8.38
C LEU A 157 3.80 -8.57 9.20
N SER A 158 4.74 -7.89 9.87
CA SER A 158 5.89 -8.49 10.57
C SER A 158 5.57 -9.44 11.74
N ARG A 159 4.29 -9.63 12.11
CA ARG A 159 3.91 -10.44 13.28
C ARG A 159 3.71 -11.94 12.96
N SER A 160 3.87 -12.76 14.00
CA SER A 160 4.12 -14.21 13.87
C SER A 160 3.00 -15.17 14.27
N ALA A 161 1.86 -14.79 14.89
CA ALA A 161 0.97 -15.85 15.44
C ALA A 161 -0.52 -15.59 15.70
N ARG A 162 -1.08 -14.39 15.58
CA ARG A 162 -2.53 -14.19 15.78
C ARG A 162 -3.17 -13.69 14.52
N GLU A 163 -4.16 -14.40 14.00
CA GLU A 163 -5.14 -13.82 13.08
C GLU A 163 -5.86 -12.70 13.82
N ARG A 164 -5.95 -11.54 13.17
CA ARG A 164 -6.84 -10.47 13.61
C ARG A 164 -7.76 -10.14 12.47
N SER A 165 -8.97 -9.73 12.81
CA SER A 165 -9.94 -9.24 11.84
C SER A 165 -9.52 -7.92 11.16
N ASP A 166 -8.48 -7.24 11.66
CA ASP A 166 -8.04 -5.92 11.17
C ASP A 166 -6.85 -5.94 10.21
N ASP A 167 -6.35 -7.11 9.78
CA ASP A 167 -5.12 -7.22 8.98
C ASP A 167 -5.25 -6.54 7.61
N GLU A 168 -6.42 -6.62 6.97
CA GLU A 168 -6.70 -5.94 5.70
C GLU A 168 -6.72 -4.42 5.88
N THR A 169 -7.43 -3.94 6.90
CA THR A 169 -7.44 -2.53 7.27
C THR A 169 -6.02 -2.01 7.52
N ARG A 170 -5.23 -2.76 8.29
CA ARG A 170 -3.86 -2.39 8.61
C ARG A 170 -2.97 -2.32 7.36
N ALA A 171 -3.04 -3.31 6.47
CA ALA A 171 -2.25 -3.33 5.25
C ALA A 171 -2.59 -2.16 4.32
N ARG A 172 -3.88 -1.82 4.18
CA ARG A 172 -4.32 -0.66 3.38
C ARG A 172 -3.90 0.66 4.00
N VAL A 173 -3.99 0.79 5.33
CA VAL A 173 -3.46 1.98 6.05
C VAL A 173 -1.96 2.13 5.85
N ARG A 174 -1.19 1.03 5.87
CA ARG A 174 0.24 1.05 5.57
C ARG A 174 0.53 1.50 4.14
N ALA A 175 -0.22 0.99 3.17
CA ALA A 175 -0.06 1.35 1.77
C ALA A 175 -0.35 2.85 1.55
N LEU A 176 -1.44 3.35 2.14
CA LEU A 176 -1.78 4.76 2.13
C LEU A 176 -0.74 5.62 2.85
N GLY A 177 -0.23 5.17 4.00
CA GLY A 177 0.82 5.86 4.74
C GLY A 177 2.09 6.02 3.91
N ARG A 178 2.50 4.97 3.20
CA ARG A 178 3.66 5.00 2.30
C ARG A 178 3.45 5.99 1.15
N MET A 179 2.27 6.00 0.54
CA MET A 179 1.95 6.96 -0.52
C MET A 179 1.93 8.39 0.01
N MET A 180 1.32 8.62 1.17
CA MET A 180 1.26 9.94 1.80
C MET A 180 2.66 10.45 2.16
N HIS A 181 3.53 9.59 2.70
CA HIS A 181 4.93 9.92 2.94
C HIS A 181 5.66 10.30 1.65
N LYS A 182 5.43 9.57 0.55
CA LYS A 182 6.03 9.86 -0.75
C LYS A 182 5.62 11.23 -1.29
N ILE A 183 4.35 11.60 -1.10
CA ILE A 183 3.79 12.86 -1.63
C ILE A 183 4.10 14.05 -0.72
N TYR A 184 4.05 13.90 0.61
CA TYR A 184 4.12 15.01 1.57
C TYR A 184 5.31 14.94 2.52
N GLY A 185 6.21 13.97 2.36
CA GLY A 185 7.37 13.77 3.24
C GLY A 185 7.02 13.39 4.68
N SER A 186 5.76 13.06 4.96
CA SER A 186 5.28 12.73 6.30
C SER A 186 4.01 11.86 6.24
N PHE A 187 3.78 11.07 7.30
CA PHE A 187 2.65 10.15 7.35
C PHE A 187 1.30 10.78 7.69
N LEU A 188 1.28 12.01 8.23
CA LEU A 188 0.08 12.73 8.68
C LEU A 188 -0.98 11.81 9.33
N TYR A 189 -0.61 11.11 10.41
CA TYR A 189 -1.39 9.97 10.94
C TYR A 189 -2.89 10.24 11.21
N GLY A 190 -3.27 11.46 11.57
CA GLY A 190 -4.68 11.84 11.70
C GLY A 190 -5.40 11.80 10.35
N THR A 191 -4.84 12.49 9.35
CA THR A 191 -5.31 12.50 7.97
C THR A 191 -5.38 11.09 7.38
N LEU A 192 -4.33 10.30 7.59
CA LEU A 192 -4.25 8.91 7.19
C LEU A 192 -5.40 8.07 7.77
N ALA A 193 -5.61 8.17 9.09
CA ALA A 193 -6.63 7.40 9.78
C ALA A 193 -8.04 7.78 9.34
N THR A 194 -8.34 9.08 9.23
CA THR A 194 -9.64 9.56 8.74
C THR A 194 -9.90 9.12 7.30
N MET A 195 -8.92 9.30 6.41
CA MET A 195 -9.07 8.92 5.00
C MET A 195 -9.29 7.41 4.83
N ALA A 196 -8.55 6.58 5.58
CA ALA A 196 -8.75 5.13 5.56
C ALA A 196 -10.12 4.72 6.15
N THR A 197 -10.57 5.37 7.23
CA THR A 197 -11.90 5.14 7.82
C THR A 197 -13.00 5.40 6.80
N VAL A 198 -12.95 6.54 6.12
CA VAL A 198 -13.92 6.92 5.08
C VAL A 198 -13.85 5.97 3.89
N ALA A 199 -12.65 5.70 3.37
CA ALA A 199 -12.46 4.84 2.21
C ALA A 199 -12.92 3.39 2.46
N LEU A 200 -12.78 2.89 3.69
CA LEU A 200 -13.27 1.57 4.10
C LEU A 200 -14.75 1.58 4.51
N GLY A 201 -15.34 2.76 4.75
CA GLY A 201 -16.74 2.88 5.19
C GLY A 201 -16.94 2.32 6.60
N LEU A 202 -15.94 2.48 7.45
CA LEU A 202 -16.01 2.04 8.84
C LEU A 202 -16.89 2.98 9.65
N GLU A 203 -17.75 2.39 10.48
CA GLU A 203 -18.55 3.12 11.47
C GLU A 203 -17.63 3.68 12.56
N ASP A 204 -16.74 2.83 13.09
CA ASP A 204 -15.75 3.21 14.09
C ASP A 204 -14.52 3.87 13.43
N GLU A 205 -14.14 5.03 13.95
CA GLU A 205 -12.95 5.73 13.48
C GLU A 205 -11.67 4.98 13.86
N ILE A 206 -10.77 4.83 12.89
CA ILE A 206 -9.42 4.39 13.15
C ILE A 206 -8.74 5.45 14.02
N ALA A 207 -8.31 5.06 15.22
CA ALA A 207 -7.58 5.98 16.07
C ALA A 207 -6.22 6.36 15.45
N ARG A 208 -5.83 7.64 15.56
CA ARG A 208 -4.51 8.14 15.14
C ARG A 208 -3.35 7.25 15.64
N LYS A 209 -3.41 6.84 16.91
CA LYS A 209 -2.38 6.01 17.55
C LYS A 209 -2.30 4.61 16.91
N SER A 210 -3.43 4.07 16.45
CA SER A 210 -3.44 2.80 15.70
C SER A 210 -2.72 2.95 14.37
N ALA A 211 -3.04 3.99 13.60
CA ALA A 211 -2.38 4.28 12.33
C ALA A 211 -0.86 4.49 12.48
N GLU A 212 -0.44 5.20 13.54
CA GLU A 212 0.97 5.38 13.89
C GLU A 212 1.66 4.04 14.19
N ASN A 213 1.09 3.23 15.08
CA ASN A 213 1.62 1.90 15.40
C ASN A 213 1.68 0.97 14.18
N TRP A 214 0.76 1.15 13.23
CA TRP A 214 0.72 0.33 12.03
C TRP A 214 1.74 0.73 10.98
N CYS A 215 2.24 1.97 11.01
CA CYS A 215 3.18 2.50 10.01
C CYS A 215 4.62 2.66 10.54
N SER A 216 4.86 2.40 11.83
CA SER A 216 6.13 2.69 12.51
C SER A 216 7.36 1.99 11.92
N ASP A 217 7.19 0.83 11.29
CA ASP A 217 8.23 0.02 10.67
C ASP A 217 8.41 0.30 9.17
N LEU A 218 7.57 1.14 8.54
CA LEU A 218 7.61 1.35 7.09
C LEU A 218 8.87 2.06 6.59
N LEU A 219 9.48 2.93 7.41
CA LEU A 219 10.67 3.71 7.01
C LEU A 219 11.99 3.21 7.62
N ALA A 220 11.94 2.22 8.51
CA ALA A 220 13.11 1.77 9.28
C ALA A 220 14.25 1.13 8.44
N GLY A 221 14.13 1.12 7.10
CA GLY A 221 15.12 0.58 6.18
C GLY A 221 15.38 1.41 4.92
N GLU A 222 15.01 2.70 4.89
CA GLU A 222 15.31 3.61 3.77
C GLU A 222 16.65 4.39 3.95
N ASP A 223 17.23 4.37 5.15
CA ASP A 223 18.38 5.23 5.54
C ASP A 223 19.77 4.85 4.96
N HIS A 224 19.92 3.88 4.05
CA HIS A 224 21.25 3.46 3.56
C HIS A 224 21.47 3.59 2.04
N SER A 225 20.53 4.18 1.29
CA SER A 225 20.72 4.39 -0.17
C SER A 225 20.92 5.84 -0.60
N ALA A 226 20.68 6.81 0.30
CA ALA A 226 20.84 8.24 0.00
C ALA A 226 22.27 8.78 0.25
N ALA A 227 23.17 7.99 0.81
CA ALA A 227 24.57 8.39 1.07
C ALA A 227 25.58 7.95 -0.01
N ALA A 228 25.11 7.45 -1.17
CA ALA A 228 25.97 6.95 -2.24
C ALA A 228 25.59 7.48 -3.63
N ARG A 229 25.37 8.79 -3.75
CA ARG A 229 25.45 9.51 -5.03
C ARG A 229 26.22 10.81 -4.85
#